data_AF-A0A2E3J5M4-F1
#
_entry.id   AF-A0A2E3J5M4-F1
#
_cell.length_a   1.000
_cell.length_b   1.000
_cell.length_c   1.000
_cell.angle_alpha   90.00
_cell.angle_beta   90.00
_cell.angle_gamma   90.00
#
_symmetry.space_group_name_H-M   'P 1'
#
loop_
_entity.id
_entity.type
_entity.pdbx_description
1 polymer ?
#
loop_
_entity_poly.entity_id
_entity_poly.type
_entity_poly.pdbx_seq_one_letter_code
_entity_poly.pdbx_strand_id
1 'polypeptide(L)'
;MIYRNLLSCILVILFFGQVEGRAQRVNQIPNGDVGGCGNCHMNSAGGGARNAFGSAIEGGFLSGGNVTWNATLARLDSDQDGATNGEELQDSAGSWTSSQAAPGTRSLVTNPGDANSTPAPTNVAPVFNSLTSKSVNEGEELSFAVAATDADGDRLTYSAFGLPEGASFEGETFVWTPGFTASGQGYEVRFTVSDGEASDVLALFITVENVDLPVSIDTFTPARSVVLGSSGSVLEFGVTAADPDDDPVSYVWNLNGEDLEDTSSSISVTVSDGDSEDRISVTVSSGGDPVVQSWIVGKMLKGDFDGNNLVNLSDFISFVQVFNTRAGDPTFESKFDLNGNNSVDLGDFIEFVKYFGLP
;
A
#
# COMPACT_ATOMS: atom_id res chain seq x y z
N MET A 1 -98.93 -17.02 52.72
CA MET A 1 -100.00 -16.79 51.74
C MET A 1 -99.37 -16.29 50.45
N ILE A 2 -99.40 -17.11 49.39
CA ILE A 2 -100.05 -16.87 48.08
C ILE A 2 -99.53 -15.63 47.32
N TYR A 3 -98.77 -15.81 46.22
CA TYR A 3 -99.24 -15.75 44.81
C TYR A 3 -98.06 -15.68 43.83
N ARG A 4 -98.17 -16.50 42.77
CA ARG A 4 -97.52 -16.33 41.45
C ARG A 4 -97.94 -14.98 40.86
N ASN A 5 -97.07 -14.33 40.09
CA ASN A 5 -97.47 -13.69 38.84
C ASN A 5 -96.28 -13.55 37.88
N LEU A 6 -96.42 -14.21 36.72
CA LEU A 6 -95.70 -13.90 35.49
C LEU A 6 -96.02 -12.46 35.09
N LEU A 7 -95.03 -11.73 34.56
CA LEU A 7 -95.28 -10.83 33.43
C LEU A 7 -94.00 -10.73 32.59
N SER A 8 -94.14 -11.10 31.30
CA SER A 8 -93.14 -10.93 30.25
C SER A 8 -92.71 -9.47 30.14
N CYS A 9 -91.39 -9.23 30.06
CA CYS A 9 -90.85 -8.02 29.46
C CYS A 9 -89.91 -8.38 28.31
N ILE A 10 -90.30 -7.83 27.17
CA ILE A 10 -89.72 -7.83 25.83
C ILE A 10 -88.18 -7.74 25.86
N LEU A 11 -87.53 -8.73 25.24
CA LEU A 11 -86.10 -8.70 24.91
C LEU A 11 -85.91 -7.79 23.70
N VAL A 12 -85.56 -6.52 23.93
CA VAL A 12 -85.06 -5.64 22.88
C VAL A 12 -83.63 -6.08 22.59
N ILE A 13 -83.44 -6.83 21.50
CA ILE A 13 -82.12 -7.11 20.95
C ILE A 13 -81.64 -5.81 20.30
N LEU A 14 -80.93 -5.00 21.08
CA LEU A 14 -80.08 -3.94 20.55
C LEU A 14 -78.95 -4.61 19.78
N PHE A 15 -79.09 -4.66 18.45
CA PHE A 15 -77.95 -4.86 17.56
C PHE A 15 -76.99 -3.70 17.79
N PHE A 16 -75.98 -3.91 18.63
CA PHE A 16 -74.76 -3.14 18.54
C PHE A 16 -74.09 -3.54 17.22
N GLY A 17 -74.40 -2.81 16.16
CA GLY A 17 -73.48 -2.74 15.01
C GLY A 17 -72.16 -2.22 15.56
N GLN A 18 -71.23 -3.14 15.83
CA GLN A 18 -69.86 -2.78 16.11
C GLN A 18 -69.37 -1.95 14.91
N VAL A 19 -68.73 -0.84 15.23
CA VAL A 19 -68.35 0.24 14.33
C VAL A 19 -67.32 -0.27 13.32
N GLU A 20 -67.76 -0.93 12.24
CA GLU A 20 -66.92 -1.21 11.06
C GLU A 20 -66.66 0.07 10.23
N GLY A 21 -67.43 1.13 10.46
CA GLY A 21 -67.29 2.40 9.75
C GLY A 21 -65.99 3.16 10.00
N ARG A 22 -65.22 2.85 11.06
CA ARG A 22 -63.92 3.50 11.34
C ARG A 22 -62.76 2.91 10.54
N ALA A 23 -62.82 1.63 10.14
CA ALA A 23 -61.69 0.94 9.52
C ALA A 23 -61.74 0.92 7.97
N GLN A 24 -62.91 1.14 7.36
CA GLN A 24 -63.09 0.91 5.92
C GLN A 24 -62.15 1.76 5.04
N ARG A 25 -61.90 3.03 5.41
CA ARG A 25 -61.08 3.96 4.60
C ARG A 25 -59.58 3.84 4.84
N VAL A 26 -59.19 3.39 6.04
CA VAL A 26 -57.79 3.18 6.43
C VAL A 26 -57.13 2.15 5.51
N ASN A 27 -57.86 1.10 5.12
CA ASN A 27 -57.36 0.06 4.22
C ASN A 27 -57.47 0.40 2.71
N GLN A 28 -57.88 1.63 2.38
CA GLN A 28 -58.06 2.10 0.99
C GLN A 28 -56.96 3.07 0.53
N ILE A 29 -55.96 3.28 1.38
CA ILE A 29 -54.75 4.06 1.10
C ILE A 29 -53.52 3.18 1.42
N PRO A 30 -52.39 3.35 0.73
CA PRO A 30 -51.17 2.61 1.02
C PRO A 30 -50.71 2.88 2.45
N ASN A 31 -50.20 1.85 3.14
CA ASN A 31 -49.73 1.92 4.52
C ASN A 31 -50.71 2.57 5.52
N GLY A 32 -52.01 2.63 5.19
CA GLY A 32 -52.96 3.39 6.00
C GLY A 32 -53.11 2.86 7.42
N ASP A 33 -52.83 1.58 7.66
CA ASP A 33 -52.87 0.97 8.97
C ASP A 33 -51.77 1.48 9.93
N VAL A 34 -50.71 2.13 9.44
CA VAL A 34 -49.66 2.75 10.28
C VAL A 34 -50.21 3.93 11.08
N GLY A 35 -50.84 4.90 10.42
CA GLY A 35 -51.47 6.06 11.08
C GLY A 35 -52.95 5.84 11.44
N GLY A 36 -53.57 4.76 10.95
CA GLY A 36 -54.94 4.40 11.25
C GLY A 36 -55.94 5.51 10.92
N CYS A 37 -56.87 5.78 11.83
CA CYS A 37 -57.81 6.89 11.66
C CYS A 37 -57.12 8.26 11.70
N GLY A 38 -55.92 8.35 12.29
CA GLY A 38 -55.12 9.57 12.37
C GLY A 38 -54.67 10.11 11.01
N ASN A 39 -54.65 9.26 9.98
CA ASN A 39 -54.34 9.71 8.62
C ASN A 39 -55.38 10.70 8.08
N CYS A 40 -56.66 10.55 8.43
CA CYS A 40 -57.76 11.39 7.90
C CYS A 40 -58.43 12.30 8.95
N HIS A 41 -58.13 12.09 10.23
CA HIS A 41 -58.79 12.76 11.35
C HIS A 41 -57.78 13.31 12.33
N MET A 42 -58.08 14.48 12.91
CA MET A 42 -57.29 15.04 14.02
C MET A 42 -57.30 14.15 15.26
N ASN A 43 -58.36 13.34 15.43
CA ASN A 43 -58.45 12.35 16.50
C ASN A 43 -58.03 10.97 15.96
N SER A 44 -56.93 10.43 16.47
CA SER A 44 -56.40 9.12 16.09
C SER A 44 -57.31 7.95 16.44
N ALA A 45 -58.27 8.11 17.37
CA ALA A 45 -59.31 7.12 17.58
C ALA A 45 -60.30 7.07 16.40
N GLY A 46 -60.43 8.16 15.63
CA GLY A 46 -61.37 8.33 14.52
C GLY A 46 -62.61 9.14 14.87
N GLY A 47 -63.28 9.66 13.83
CA GLY A 47 -64.40 10.58 13.95
C GLY A 47 -63.97 12.01 14.35
N GLY A 48 -64.90 12.96 14.25
CA GLY A 48 -64.60 14.37 14.51
C GLY A 48 -63.99 15.09 13.29
N ALA A 49 -63.35 16.23 13.53
CA ALA A 49 -62.77 17.06 12.48
C ALA A 49 -61.71 16.30 11.67
N ARG A 50 -61.71 16.55 10.36
CA ARG A 50 -60.70 16.00 9.46
C ARG A 50 -59.43 16.82 9.54
N ASN A 51 -58.30 16.15 9.35
CA ASN A 51 -57.04 16.84 9.09
C ASN A 51 -56.98 17.25 7.60
N ALA A 52 -55.82 17.74 7.15
CA ALA A 52 -55.67 18.26 5.80
C ALA A 52 -55.86 17.15 4.74
N PHE A 53 -55.22 15.98 4.91
CA PHE A 53 -55.41 14.82 4.02
C PHE A 53 -56.84 14.31 3.96
N GLY A 54 -57.51 14.16 5.12
CA GLY A 54 -58.90 13.74 5.16
C GLY A 54 -59.85 14.72 4.47
N SER A 55 -59.51 16.01 4.50
CA SER A 55 -60.23 17.07 3.79
C SER A 55 -59.97 17.02 2.29
N ALA A 56 -58.73 16.76 1.86
CA ALA A 56 -58.38 16.53 0.46
C ALA A 56 -59.14 15.34 -0.12
N ILE A 57 -59.19 14.21 0.59
CA ILE A 57 -59.95 13.01 0.20
C ILE A 57 -61.44 13.36 0.00
N GLU A 58 -62.07 14.07 0.93
CA GLU A 58 -63.48 14.46 0.82
C GLU A 58 -63.71 15.43 -0.35
N GLY A 59 -62.74 16.28 -0.63
CA GLY A 59 -62.82 17.32 -1.65
C GLY A 59 -62.80 16.82 -3.09
N GLY A 60 -62.45 15.56 -3.34
CA GLY A 60 -62.41 15.06 -4.72
C GLY A 60 -61.98 13.62 -4.96
N PHE A 61 -61.66 12.84 -3.92
CA PHE A 61 -61.12 11.49 -4.08
C PHE A 61 -62.00 10.42 -3.45
N LEU A 62 -63.31 10.65 -3.41
CA LEU A 62 -64.29 9.64 -3.03
C LEU A 62 -65.12 9.20 -4.23
N SER A 63 -65.26 7.88 -4.41
CA SER A 63 -66.18 7.26 -5.37
C SER A 63 -67.05 6.24 -4.65
N GLY A 64 -68.36 6.48 -4.61
CA GLY A 64 -69.29 5.63 -3.85
C GLY A 64 -68.98 5.55 -2.34
N GLY A 65 -68.34 6.58 -1.79
CA GLY A 65 -67.93 6.63 -0.37
C GLY A 65 -66.59 5.95 -0.05
N ASN A 66 -65.92 5.34 -1.04
CA ASN A 66 -64.59 4.74 -0.93
C ASN A 66 -63.51 5.70 -1.43
N VAL A 67 -62.33 5.65 -0.79
CA VAL A 67 -61.17 6.42 -1.22
C VAL A 67 -60.67 5.92 -2.57
N THR A 68 -60.46 6.86 -3.50
CA THR A 68 -59.85 6.62 -4.81
C THR A 68 -58.40 7.06 -4.75
N TRP A 69 -57.52 6.18 -4.27
CA TRP A 69 -56.08 6.40 -4.34
C TRP A 69 -55.61 6.37 -5.79
N ASN A 70 -54.88 7.40 -6.21
CA ASN A 70 -54.31 7.53 -7.55
C ASN A 70 -53.15 8.53 -7.54
N ALA A 71 -52.43 8.62 -8.66
CA ALA A 71 -51.30 9.53 -8.85
C ALA A 71 -51.61 11.01 -8.57
N THR A 72 -52.87 11.46 -8.68
CA THR A 72 -53.24 12.85 -8.34
C THR A 72 -53.30 13.04 -6.83
N LEU A 73 -53.96 12.15 -6.08
CA LEU A 73 -53.96 12.22 -4.62
C LEU A 73 -52.55 12.00 -4.05
N ALA A 74 -51.78 11.08 -4.61
CA ALA A 74 -50.42 10.79 -4.17
C ALA A 74 -49.47 11.99 -4.34
N ARG A 75 -49.64 12.84 -5.36
CA ARG A 75 -48.81 14.03 -5.59
C ARG A 75 -49.26 15.28 -4.83
N LEU A 76 -50.40 15.24 -4.15
CA LEU A 76 -50.82 16.37 -3.32
C LEU A 76 -49.98 16.39 -2.05
N ASP A 77 -49.48 17.57 -1.70
CA ASP A 77 -49.00 17.90 -0.37
C ASP A 77 -50.20 18.50 0.39
N SER A 78 -50.86 17.67 1.20
CA SER A 78 -52.16 18.05 1.77
C SER A 78 -52.03 19.01 2.93
N ASP A 79 -51.01 18.85 3.76
CA ASP A 79 -50.74 19.65 4.97
C ASP A 79 -49.68 20.74 4.78
N GLN A 80 -49.10 20.84 3.58
CA GLN A 80 -48.18 21.90 3.14
C GLN A 80 -46.84 21.87 3.86
N ASP A 81 -46.34 20.67 4.15
CA ASP A 81 -45.03 20.47 4.78
C ASP A 81 -43.89 20.24 3.77
N GLY A 82 -44.22 20.15 2.48
CA GLY A 82 -43.28 19.94 1.39
C GLY A 82 -43.14 18.48 0.96
N ALA A 83 -43.71 17.52 1.68
CA ALA A 83 -43.84 16.14 1.29
C ALA A 83 -45.22 15.88 0.66
N THR A 84 -45.25 15.04 -0.36
CA THR A 84 -46.50 14.60 -0.96
C THR A 84 -47.07 13.40 -0.20
N ASN A 85 -48.40 13.26 -0.21
CA ASN A 85 -49.08 12.14 0.45
C ASN A 85 -48.51 10.77 0.03
N GLY A 86 -48.02 10.65 -1.21
CA GLY A 86 -47.40 9.46 -1.75
C GLY A 86 -46.00 9.20 -1.19
N GLU A 87 -45.18 10.23 -0.96
CA GLU A 87 -43.87 10.09 -0.30
C GLU A 87 -44.03 9.62 1.14
N GLU A 88 -44.99 10.21 1.85
CA GLU A 88 -45.29 9.87 3.25
C GLU A 88 -45.89 8.48 3.43
N LEU A 89 -46.75 8.06 2.49
CA LEU A 89 -47.35 6.71 2.50
C LEU A 89 -46.55 5.68 1.68
N GLN A 90 -45.33 6.03 1.24
CA GLN A 90 -44.38 5.16 0.52
C GLN A 90 -44.87 4.64 -0.85
N ASP A 91 -45.76 5.37 -1.52
CA ASP A 91 -46.22 5.16 -2.90
C ASP A 91 -46.24 6.48 -3.69
N SER A 92 -45.09 7.09 -3.91
CA SER A 92 -44.96 8.39 -4.62
C SER A 92 -45.56 8.39 -6.02
N ALA A 93 -45.64 7.22 -6.69
CA ALA A 93 -46.27 7.08 -8.00
C ALA A 93 -47.82 7.08 -7.95
N GLY A 94 -48.42 6.86 -6.77
CA GLY A 94 -49.86 6.70 -6.59
C GLY A 94 -50.44 5.52 -7.38
N SER A 95 -49.66 4.45 -7.50
CA SER A 95 -49.98 3.28 -8.33
C SER A 95 -50.52 2.10 -7.51
N TRP A 96 -50.43 2.18 -6.19
CA TRP A 96 -50.88 1.14 -5.28
C TRP A 96 -52.40 0.93 -5.35
N THR A 97 -52.81 -0.31 -5.16
CA THR A 97 -54.21 -0.74 -5.07
C THR A 97 -54.38 -1.62 -3.83
N SER A 98 -55.58 -1.64 -3.25
CA SER A 98 -55.86 -2.38 -2.01
C SER A 98 -55.69 -3.91 -2.10
N SER A 99 -55.50 -4.45 -3.30
CA SER A 99 -55.16 -5.86 -3.52
C SER A 99 -53.66 -6.17 -3.46
N GLN A 100 -52.81 -5.15 -3.39
CA GLN A 100 -51.35 -5.28 -3.35
C GLN A 100 -50.82 -5.22 -1.92
N ALA A 101 -49.63 -5.79 -1.71
CA ALA A 101 -48.90 -5.60 -0.46
C ALA A 101 -48.61 -4.11 -0.22
N ALA A 102 -48.46 -3.72 1.05
CA ALA A 102 -48.11 -2.36 1.40
C ALA A 102 -46.74 -1.97 0.77
N PRO A 103 -46.62 -0.78 0.17
CA PRO A 103 -45.42 -0.39 -0.56
C PRO A 103 -44.34 0.20 0.38
N GLY A 104 -43.08 0.15 -0.08
CA GLY A 104 -41.92 0.72 0.60
C GLY A 104 -41.65 0.20 2.01
N THR A 105 -41.00 1.02 2.85
CA THR A 105 -40.55 0.64 4.19
C THR A 105 -41.48 1.21 5.24
N ARG A 106 -42.22 0.33 5.92
CA ARG A 106 -43.26 0.69 6.91
C ARG A 106 -42.79 1.64 8.03
N SER A 107 -41.53 1.55 8.45
CA SER A 107 -40.98 2.43 9.51
C SER A 107 -40.71 3.87 9.04
N LEU A 108 -40.74 4.12 7.73
CA LEU A 108 -40.57 5.45 7.14
C LEU A 108 -41.91 6.14 6.85
N VAL A 109 -43.03 5.45 7.11
CA VAL A 109 -44.37 6.00 6.86
C VAL A 109 -44.67 7.12 7.83
N THR A 110 -45.12 8.25 7.29
CA THR A 110 -45.53 9.44 8.04
C THR A 110 -47.00 9.79 7.78
N ASN A 111 -47.54 10.82 8.45
CA ASN A 111 -48.95 11.17 8.41
C ASN A 111 -49.23 12.34 7.45
N PRO A 112 -49.92 12.10 6.31
CA PRO A 112 -50.14 13.11 5.27
C PRO A 112 -51.06 14.29 5.62
N GLY A 113 -51.55 14.34 6.85
CA GLY A 113 -52.35 15.45 7.33
C GLY A 113 -51.80 16.08 8.60
N ASP A 114 -50.55 15.80 8.97
CA ASP A 114 -49.84 16.42 10.08
C ASP A 114 -48.46 16.93 9.64
N ALA A 115 -48.37 18.24 9.38
CA ALA A 115 -47.15 18.91 8.93
C ALA A 115 -45.94 18.83 9.87
N ASN A 116 -46.08 18.23 11.07
CA ASN A 116 -44.96 17.93 11.97
C ASN A 116 -44.47 16.48 11.84
N SER A 117 -45.10 15.69 10.97
CA SER A 117 -44.79 14.31 10.67
C SER A 117 -44.24 14.22 9.24
N THR A 118 -43.07 14.79 9.00
CA THR A 118 -42.42 14.74 7.68
C THR A 118 -41.52 13.51 7.53
N PRO A 119 -41.34 12.95 6.32
CA PRO A 119 -40.29 11.98 6.05
C PRO A 119 -38.91 12.55 6.42
N ALA A 120 -37.99 11.71 6.92
CA ALA A 120 -36.60 12.15 7.08
C ALA A 120 -36.00 12.49 5.70
N PRO A 121 -35.17 13.54 5.58
CA PRO A 121 -34.45 13.81 4.33
C PRO A 121 -33.64 12.57 3.94
N THR A 122 -33.58 12.27 2.65
CA THR A 122 -32.78 11.15 2.14
C THR A 122 -31.31 11.57 2.12
N ASN A 123 -30.45 10.84 2.83
CA ASN A 123 -29.01 11.10 2.88
C ASN A 123 -28.39 11.11 1.47
N VAL A 124 -27.61 12.14 1.18
CA VAL A 124 -26.83 12.29 -0.04
C VAL A 124 -25.38 11.98 0.28
N ALA A 125 -24.86 10.90 -0.30
CA ALA A 125 -23.48 10.49 -0.06
C ALA A 125 -22.47 11.64 -0.33
N PRO A 126 -21.38 11.72 0.46
CA PRO A 126 -20.33 12.70 0.24
C PRO A 126 -19.67 12.48 -1.12
N VAL A 127 -19.06 13.53 -1.68
CA VAL A 127 -18.39 13.47 -2.98
C VAL A 127 -16.99 14.07 -2.88
N PHE A 128 -15.98 13.35 -3.36
CA PHE A 128 -14.63 13.90 -3.44
C PHE A 128 -14.53 15.07 -4.42
N ASN A 129 -13.76 16.08 -4.03
CA ASN A 129 -13.28 17.08 -4.98
C ASN A 129 -12.36 16.41 -6.01
N SER A 130 -12.41 16.88 -7.26
CA SER A 130 -11.56 16.31 -8.30
C SER A 130 -10.08 16.45 -7.96
N LEU A 131 -9.35 15.35 -8.00
CA LEU A 131 -7.90 15.28 -7.79
C LEU A 131 -7.27 14.52 -8.96
N THR A 132 -6.14 15.02 -9.45
CA THR A 132 -5.39 14.39 -10.55
C THR A 132 -4.21 13.59 -10.02
N SER A 133 -3.74 12.63 -10.82
CA SER A 133 -2.53 11.85 -10.54
C SER A 133 -1.34 12.73 -10.15
N LYS A 134 -0.45 12.14 -9.35
CA LYS A 134 0.74 12.82 -8.81
C LYS A 134 2.01 12.14 -9.33
N SER A 135 3.09 12.90 -9.39
CA SER A 135 4.43 12.37 -9.59
C SER A 135 5.37 12.97 -8.55
N VAL A 136 6.42 12.22 -8.21
CA VAL A 136 7.48 12.64 -7.29
C VAL A 136 8.77 11.90 -7.68
N ASN A 137 9.92 12.52 -7.45
CA ASN A 137 11.20 11.86 -7.63
C ASN A 137 11.53 10.99 -6.41
N GLU A 138 12.35 9.95 -6.58
CA GLU A 138 12.87 9.19 -5.46
C GLU A 138 13.64 10.07 -4.45
N GLY A 139 13.48 9.77 -3.17
CA GLY A 139 14.07 10.54 -2.07
C GLY A 139 13.43 11.90 -1.79
N GLU A 140 12.47 12.37 -2.60
CA GLU A 140 11.73 13.62 -2.37
C GLU A 140 10.38 13.38 -1.67
N GLU A 141 9.95 14.30 -0.82
CA GLU A 141 8.66 14.19 -0.13
C GLU A 141 7.50 14.62 -1.05
N LEU A 142 6.51 13.75 -1.20
CA LEU A 142 5.20 14.04 -1.75
C LEU A 142 4.20 14.27 -0.61
N SER A 143 3.64 15.48 -0.53
CA SER A 143 2.55 15.81 0.40
C SER A 143 1.39 16.50 -0.30
N PHE A 144 0.17 16.03 -0.06
CA PHE A 144 -1.06 16.69 -0.53
C PHE A 144 -2.27 16.34 0.34
N ALA A 145 -3.29 17.19 0.29
CA ALA A 145 -4.56 16.95 0.96
C ALA A 145 -5.61 16.41 -0.02
N VAL A 146 -6.50 15.55 0.48
CA VAL A 146 -7.77 15.19 -0.18
C VAL A 146 -8.91 15.96 0.47
N ALA A 147 -9.93 16.31 -0.30
CA ALA A 147 -11.08 17.04 0.21
C ALA A 147 -12.36 16.49 -0.43
N ALA A 148 -13.46 16.57 0.30
CA ALA A 148 -14.78 16.17 -0.15
C ALA A 148 -15.83 17.15 0.39
N THR A 149 -17.02 17.10 -0.20
CA THR A 149 -18.17 17.89 0.24
C THR A 149 -19.37 16.99 0.45
N ASP A 150 -20.22 17.38 1.40
CA ASP A 150 -21.47 16.75 1.72
C ASP A 150 -22.62 17.74 1.52
N ALA A 151 -23.71 17.31 0.88
CA ALA A 151 -24.82 18.21 0.56
C ALA A 151 -25.74 18.46 1.76
N ASP A 152 -25.81 17.51 2.68
CA ASP A 152 -26.61 17.57 3.90
C ASP A 152 -25.84 18.28 5.05
N GLY A 153 -24.52 18.45 4.87
CA GLY A 153 -23.63 19.11 5.82
C GLY A 153 -23.13 18.18 6.92
N ASP A 154 -23.17 16.88 6.66
CA ASP A 154 -22.77 15.86 7.61
C ASP A 154 -21.27 15.83 7.86
N ARG A 155 -20.90 15.27 9.02
CA ARG A 155 -19.50 15.19 9.42
C ARG A 155 -18.81 14.07 8.64
N LEU A 156 -17.73 14.45 7.95
CA LEU A 156 -16.96 13.52 7.14
C LEU A 156 -15.82 12.84 7.90
N THR A 157 -15.61 11.56 7.57
CA THR A 157 -14.50 10.75 8.03
C THR A 157 -13.75 10.20 6.83
N TYR A 158 -12.42 10.37 6.84
CA TYR A 158 -11.54 9.97 5.75
C TYR A 158 -10.70 8.75 6.14
N SER A 159 -10.39 7.92 5.16
CA SER A 159 -9.48 6.79 5.29
C SER A 159 -8.78 6.52 3.96
N ALA A 160 -7.67 5.78 3.99
CA ALA A 160 -6.94 5.38 2.80
C ALA A 160 -6.57 3.89 2.85
N PHE A 161 -6.53 3.27 1.68
CA PHE A 161 -6.10 1.89 1.47
C PHE A 161 -5.11 1.82 0.31
N GLY A 162 -4.19 0.84 0.36
CA GLY A 162 -3.16 0.68 -0.66
C GLY A 162 -2.02 1.70 -0.54
N LEU A 163 -1.74 2.19 0.67
CA LEU A 163 -0.62 3.08 0.92
C LEU A 163 0.71 2.35 0.57
N PRO A 164 1.61 2.98 -0.21
CA PRO A 164 2.96 2.47 -0.43
C PRO A 164 3.73 2.30 0.88
N GLU A 165 4.81 1.51 0.87
CA GLU A 165 5.70 1.40 2.03
C GLU A 165 6.27 2.78 2.42
N GLY A 166 6.22 3.10 3.71
CA GLY A 166 6.64 4.40 4.24
C GLY A 166 5.65 5.55 4.03
N ALA A 167 4.54 5.34 3.31
CA ALA A 167 3.49 6.35 3.15
C ALA A 167 2.55 6.40 4.38
N SER A 168 2.00 7.58 4.65
CA SER A 168 1.02 7.81 5.71
C SER A 168 -0.15 8.64 5.22
N PHE A 169 -1.31 8.45 5.85
CA PHE A 169 -2.49 9.26 5.62
C PHE A 169 -3.16 9.57 6.96
N GLU A 170 -3.12 10.83 7.37
CA GLU A 170 -3.67 11.30 8.65
C GLU A 170 -4.60 12.49 8.44
N GLY A 171 -5.81 12.39 8.99
CA GLY A 171 -6.88 13.34 8.73
C GLY A 171 -7.25 13.33 7.24
N GLU A 172 -6.72 14.32 6.52
CA GLU A 172 -6.96 14.53 5.09
C GLU A 172 -5.65 14.60 4.30
N THR A 173 -4.50 14.43 4.96
CA THR A 173 -3.17 14.66 4.35
C THR A 173 -2.47 13.34 4.09
N PHE A 174 -2.09 13.13 2.83
CA PHE A 174 -1.19 12.08 2.40
C PHE A 174 0.25 12.60 2.45
N VAL A 175 1.17 11.81 3.00
CA VAL A 175 2.61 12.10 2.99
C VAL A 175 3.37 10.83 2.65
N TRP A 176 4.33 10.94 1.74
CA TRP A 176 5.20 9.83 1.35
C TRP A 176 6.55 10.34 0.85
N THR A 177 7.63 9.67 1.24
CA THR A 177 8.95 9.83 0.63
C THR A 177 9.36 8.48 0.06
N PRO A 178 9.23 8.24 -1.26
CA PRO A 178 9.66 6.98 -1.87
C PRO A 178 11.16 6.77 -1.70
N GLY A 179 11.56 5.51 -1.49
CA GLY A 179 12.96 5.11 -1.56
C GLY A 179 13.45 4.98 -3.01
N PHE A 180 14.74 4.73 -3.17
CA PHE A 180 15.45 4.62 -4.45
C PHE A 180 15.17 3.32 -5.25
N THR A 181 14.26 2.48 -4.75
CA THR A 181 13.81 1.26 -5.44
C THR A 181 12.32 1.30 -5.79
N ALA A 182 11.71 2.49 -5.70
CA ALA A 182 10.27 2.69 -5.87
C ALA A 182 9.88 3.10 -7.29
N SER A 183 10.86 3.53 -8.11
CA SER A 183 10.62 3.89 -9.50
C SER A 183 10.23 2.67 -10.35
N GLY A 184 9.72 2.94 -11.57
CA GLY A 184 9.31 1.89 -12.51
C GLY A 184 7.99 1.17 -12.17
N GLN A 185 7.39 1.46 -11.01
CA GLN A 185 6.09 0.93 -10.57
C GLN A 185 5.05 2.05 -10.47
N GLY A 186 3.77 1.70 -10.70
CA GLY A 186 2.64 2.61 -10.50
C GLY A 186 1.92 2.29 -9.20
N TYR A 187 1.69 3.31 -8.36
CA TYR A 187 1.03 3.14 -7.07
C TYR A 187 -0.42 3.65 -7.14
N GLU A 188 -1.38 2.76 -6.91
CA GLU A 188 -2.80 3.13 -6.80
C GLU A 188 -3.20 3.24 -5.32
N VAL A 189 -3.46 4.45 -4.84
CA VAL A 189 -3.98 4.71 -3.50
C VAL A 189 -5.48 4.97 -3.59
N ARG A 190 -6.28 4.31 -2.73
CA ARG A 190 -7.73 4.51 -2.67
C ARG A 190 -8.08 5.29 -1.41
N PHE A 191 -8.62 6.47 -1.59
CA PHE A 191 -9.17 7.30 -0.51
C PHE A 191 -10.67 7.05 -0.41
N THR A 192 -11.17 6.94 0.82
CA THR A 192 -12.59 6.78 1.11
C THR A 192 -13.04 7.89 2.04
N VAL A 193 -14.17 8.51 1.71
CA VAL A 193 -14.86 9.48 2.56
C VAL A 193 -16.25 8.95 2.90
N SER A 194 -16.66 9.08 4.16
CA SER A 194 -17.97 8.64 4.63
C SER A 194 -18.59 9.67 5.59
N ASP A 195 -19.90 9.84 5.51
CA ASP A 195 -20.76 10.61 6.41
C ASP A 195 -21.29 9.77 7.59
N GLY A 196 -21.06 8.44 7.57
CA GLY A 196 -21.57 7.47 8.55
C GLY A 196 -22.75 6.61 8.05
N GLU A 197 -23.40 7.01 6.96
CA GLU A 197 -24.50 6.27 6.29
C GLU A 197 -24.11 5.78 4.89
N ALA A 198 -23.39 6.59 4.14
CA ALA A 198 -22.89 6.34 2.80
C ALA A 198 -21.41 6.71 2.65
N SER A 199 -20.83 6.43 1.49
CA SER A 199 -19.41 6.70 1.21
C SER A 199 -19.12 6.88 -0.27
N ASP A 200 -18.07 7.63 -0.56
CA ASP A 200 -17.46 7.75 -1.90
C ASP A 200 -15.99 7.33 -1.86
N VAL A 201 -15.48 6.90 -3.02
CA VAL A 201 -14.13 6.36 -3.19
C VAL A 201 -13.42 7.02 -4.36
N LEU A 202 -12.24 7.56 -4.09
CA LEU A 202 -11.34 8.16 -5.07
C LEU A 202 -10.07 7.30 -5.21
N ALA A 203 -9.84 6.76 -6.41
CA ALA A 203 -8.58 6.10 -6.74
C ALA A 203 -7.60 7.11 -7.37
N LEU A 204 -6.39 7.18 -6.84
CA LEU A 204 -5.34 8.09 -7.29
C LEU A 204 -4.09 7.31 -7.66
N PHE A 205 -3.56 7.57 -8.86
CA PHE A 205 -2.28 7.04 -9.29
C PHE A 205 -1.14 7.99 -8.93
N ILE A 206 -0.09 7.44 -8.34
CA ILE A 206 1.17 8.11 -8.04
C ILE A 206 2.29 7.43 -8.84
N THR A 207 3.03 8.21 -9.60
CA THR A 207 4.22 7.77 -10.34
C THR A 207 5.48 8.22 -9.61
N VAL A 208 6.42 7.31 -9.42
CA VAL A 208 7.75 7.64 -8.89
C VAL A 208 8.74 7.69 -10.05
N GLU A 209 9.41 8.83 -10.19
CA GLU A 209 10.43 9.07 -11.21
C GLU A 209 11.80 8.68 -10.66
N ASN A 210 12.58 7.95 -11.46
CA ASN A 210 13.90 7.44 -11.08
C ASN A 210 14.91 8.58 -10.89
N VAL A 211 15.67 8.54 -9.79
CA VAL A 211 16.83 9.42 -9.58
C VAL A 211 18.07 8.57 -9.38
N ASP A 212 18.79 8.35 -10.49
CA ASP A 212 20.01 7.54 -10.54
C ASP A 212 21.05 8.00 -9.51
N LEU A 213 21.45 7.08 -8.64
CA LEU A 213 22.52 7.22 -7.68
C LEU A 213 23.75 6.45 -8.15
N PRO A 214 24.96 6.99 -7.95
CA PRO A 214 26.16 6.31 -8.40
C PRO A 214 26.41 5.03 -7.60
N VAL A 215 26.83 3.97 -8.29
CA VAL A 215 27.36 2.75 -7.70
C VAL A 215 28.49 3.06 -6.69
N SER A 216 28.56 2.29 -5.62
CA SER A 216 29.58 2.44 -4.57
C SER A 216 30.29 1.12 -4.26
N ILE A 217 31.56 1.20 -3.88
CA ILE A 217 32.35 0.06 -3.38
C ILE A 217 32.31 0.10 -1.85
N ASP A 218 31.63 -0.86 -1.24
CA ASP A 218 31.48 -1.00 0.21
C ASP A 218 32.76 -1.51 0.87
N THR A 219 33.34 -2.56 0.28
CA THR A 219 34.55 -3.19 0.79
C THR A 219 35.43 -3.69 -0.34
N PHE A 220 36.72 -3.81 -0.06
CA PHE A 220 37.67 -4.33 -1.03
C PHE A 220 38.76 -5.15 -0.33
N THR A 221 39.25 -6.18 -1.01
CA THR A 221 40.29 -7.09 -0.56
C THR A 221 41.42 -7.06 -1.58
N PRO A 222 42.69 -6.93 -1.14
CA PRO A 222 43.11 -6.63 0.23
C PRO A 222 42.66 -5.22 0.68
N ALA A 223 42.35 -5.04 1.96
CA ALA A 223 41.89 -3.76 2.53
C ALA A 223 42.97 -2.65 2.60
N ARG A 224 44.02 -2.76 1.77
CA ARG A 224 45.15 -1.84 1.64
C ARG A 224 45.50 -1.72 0.17
N SER A 225 45.86 -0.52 -0.27
CA SER A 225 46.20 -0.25 -1.68
C SER A 225 47.59 -0.76 -2.09
N VAL A 226 48.44 -1.15 -1.13
CA VAL A 226 49.77 -1.71 -1.43
C VAL A 226 49.90 -3.09 -0.79
N VAL A 227 50.19 -4.08 -1.62
CA VAL A 227 50.32 -5.49 -1.27
C VAL A 227 51.72 -5.95 -1.62
N LEU A 228 52.29 -6.85 -0.83
CA LEU A 228 53.58 -7.46 -1.14
C LEU A 228 53.34 -8.92 -1.50
N GLY A 229 53.96 -9.38 -2.58
CA GLY A 229 53.90 -10.76 -3.02
C GLY A 229 55.27 -11.23 -3.50
N SER A 230 55.63 -12.46 -3.14
CA SER A 230 56.78 -13.14 -3.74
C SER A 230 56.41 -13.61 -5.14
N SER A 231 57.37 -13.61 -6.07
CA SER A 231 57.12 -14.17 -7.40
C SER A 231 56.54 -15.59 -7.33
N GLY A 232 55.53 -15.86 -8.15
CA GLY A 232 54.81 -17.13 -8.21
C GLY A 232 53.76 -17.33 -7.12
N SER A 233 53.66 -16.43 -6.13
CA SER A 233 52.56 -16.45 -5.17
C SER A 233 51.26 -15.99 -5.82
N VAL A 234 50.12 -16.52 -5.37
CA VAL A 234 48.79 -16.11 -5.82
C VAL A 234 48.21 -15.14 -4.79
N LEU A 235 47.77 -13.97 -5.25
CA LEU A 235 47.11 -12.96 -4.46
C LEU A 235 45.64 -12.85 -4.89
N GLU A 236 44.74 -12.77 -3.92
CA GLU A 236 43.31 -12.57 -4.16
C GLU A 236 42.95 -11.08 -4.09
N PHE A 237 42.21 -10.62 -5.09
CA PHE A 237 41.64 -9.28 -5.16
C PHE A 237 40.13 -9.38 -5.29
N GLY A 238 39.40 -8.49 -4.64
CA GLY A 238 37.95 -8.47 -4.77
C GLY A 238 37.32 -7.21 -4.23
N VAL A 239 36.09 -6.97 -4.63
CA VAL A 239 35.26 -5.87 -4.17
C VAL A 239 33.86 -6.38 -3.82
N THR A 240 33.24 -5.74 -2.84
CA THR A 240 31.79 -5.77 -2.66
C THR A 240 31.28 -4.39 -3.03
N ALA A 241 30.41 -4.32 -4.02
CA ALA A 241 29.83 -3.09 -4.51
C ALA A 241 28.32 -3.24 -4.62
N ALA A 242 27.62 -2.13 -4.44
CA ALA A 242 26.18 -2.05 -4.55
C ALA A 242 25.79 -0.74 -5.21
N ASP A 243 24.72 -0.82 -5.98
CA ASP A 243 24.03 0.35 -6.50
C ASP A 243 22.81 0.63 -5.59
N PRO A 244 22.61 1.87 -5.10
CA PRO A 244 21.46 2.21 -4.26
C PRO A 244 20.09 2.01 -4.93
N ASP A 245 20.03 2.00 -6.26
CA ASP A 245 18.81 1.80 -7.05
C ASP A 245 18.55 0.30 -7.36
N ASP A 246 19.37 -0.61 -6.80
CA ASP A 246 19.37 -2.06 -7.05
C ASP A 246 19.70 -2.42 -8.51
N ASP A 247 20.39 -1.51 -9.21
CA ASP A 247 20.84 -1.74 -10.57
C ASP A 247 21.95 -2.81 -10.65
N PRO A 248 21.95 -3.67 -11.69
CA PRO A 248 22.97 -4.71 -11.86
C PRO A 248 24.38 -4.13 -11.99
N VAL A 249 25.27 -4.51 -11.08
CA VAL A 249 26.67 -4.10 -11.08
C VAL A 249 27.53 -5.00 -11.96
N SER A 250 28.44 -4.38 -12.72
CA SER A 250 29.41 -5.04 -13.59
C SER A 250 30.86 -4.70 -13.20
N TYR A 251 31.79 -5.61 -13.49
CA TYR A 251 33.20 -5.50 -13.11
C TYR A 251 34.11 -5.64 -14.34
N VAL A 252 35.06 -4.71 -14.50
CA VAL A 252 36.14 -4.81 -15.49
C VAL A 252 37.47 -4.72 -14.75
N TRP A 253 38.20 -5.84 -14.73
CA TRP A 253 39.52 -5.91 -14.12
C TRP A 253 40.60 -5.51 -15.12
N ASN A 254 41.60 -4.78 -14.63
CA ASN A 254 42.75 -4.36 -15.41
C ASN A 254 44.04 -4.72 -14.66
N LEU A 255 44.97 -5.37 -15.35
CA LEU A 255 46.31 -5.70 -14.86
C LEU A 255 47.34 -5.03 -15.75
N ASN A 256 48.14 -4.13 -15.18
CA ASN A 256 49.23 -3.42 -15.86
C ASN A 256 48.80 -2.65 -17.11
N GLY A 257 47.55 -2.17 -17.17
CA GLY A 257 47.00 -1.42 -18.30
C GLY A 257 46.20 -2.27 -19.28
N GLU A 258 46.18 -3.59 -19.13
CA GLU A 258 45.41 -4.51 -19.99
C GLU A 258 44.18 -5.05 -19.27
N ASP A 259 43.04 -5.05 -19.95
CA ASP A 259 41.79 -5.58 -19.39
C ASP A 259 41.80 -7.12 -19.36
N LEU A 260 41.28 -7.69 -18.28
CA LEU A 260 41.09 -9.12 -18.09
C LEU A 260 39.68 -9.53 -18.53
N GLU A 261 39.52 -10.77 -18.98
CA GLU A 261 38.21 -11.31 -19.39
C GLU A 261 37.30 -11.68 -18.20
N ASP A 262 37.87 -11.80 -17.00
CA ASP A 262 37.11 -12.12 -15.80
C ASP A 262 36.23 -10.93 -15.38
N THR A 263 34.93 -11.20 -15.22
CA THR A 263 33.90 -10.22 -14.87
C THR A 263 33.29 -10.49 -13.50
N SER A 264 33.88 -11.39 -12.73
CA SER A 264 33.47 -11.66 -11.35
C SER A 264 33.92 -10.54 -10.40
N SER A 265 33.30 -10.48 -9.22
CA SER A 265 33.64 -9.50 -8.19
C SER A 265 34.99 -9.74 -7.50
N SER A 266 35.69 -10.83 -7.85
CA SER A 266 37.00 -11.17 -7.31
C SER A 266 37.85 -11.98 -8.27
N ILE A 267 39.13 -11.69 -8.36
CA ILE A 267 40.10 -12.41 -9.18
C ILE A 267 41.29 -12.89 -8.35
N SER A 268 41.92 -13.96 -8.82
CA SER A 268 43.20 -14.43 -8.31
C SER A 268 44.30 -14.04 -9.31
N VAL A 269 45.32 -13.33 -8.86
CA VAL A 269 46.47 -12.90 -9.68
C VAL A 269 47.73 -13.58 -9.19
N THR A 270 48.40 -14.32 -10.07
CA THR A 270 49.74 -14.83 -9.81
C THR A 270 50.75 -13.71 -10.00
N VAL A 271 51.55 -13.43 -8.96
CA VAL A 271 52.62 -12.43 -9.00
C VAL A 271 53.66 -12.85 -10.03
N SER A 272 53.85 -12.03 -11.05
CA SER A 272 54.82 -12.30 -12.12
C SER A 272 56.26 -12.12 -11.63
N ASP A 273 57.21 -12.77 -12.30
CA ASP A 273 58.64 -12.57 -12.06
C ASP A 273 59.07 -11.11 -12.37
N GLY A 274 60.10 -10.64 -11.67
CA GLY A 274 60.76 -9.35 -11.89
C GLY A 274 60.46 -8.29 -10.83
N ASP A 275 61.02 -7.10 -11.05
CA ASP A 275 61.20 -6.09 -9.99
C ASP A 275 60.22 -4.92 -10.14
N SER A 276 59.48 -4.89 -11.25
CA SER A 276 58.45 -3.87 -11.50
C SER A 276 57.16 -4.23 -10.79
N GLU A 277 56.61 -3.28 -10.04
CA GLU A 277 55.31 -3.41 -9.38
C GLU A 277 54.20 -3.75 -10.39
N ASP A 278 53.27 -4.64 -10.02
CA ASP A 278 52.04 -4.81 -10.78
C ASP A 278 50.98 -3.81 -10.32
N ARG A 279 50.22 -3.26 -11.25
CA ARG A 279 49.07 -2.40 -10.99
C ARG A 279 47.81 -3.14 -11.33
N ILE A 280 46.96 -3.32 -10.33
CA ILE A 280 45.67 -3.99 -10.47
C ILE A 280 44.60 -2.94 -10.22
N SER A 281 43.57 -2.91 -11.05
CA SER A 281 42.37 -2.14 -10.76
C SER A 281 41.12 -2.86 -11.19
N VAL A 282 40.01 -2.53 -10.54
CA VAL A 282 38.68 -2.92 -10.98
C VAL A 282 37.86 -1.66 -11.18
N THR A 283 37.27 -1.55 -12.36
CA THR A 283 36.24 -0.56 -12.67
C THR A 283 34.88 -1.20 -12.44
N VAL A 284 34.06 -0.56 -11.64
CA VAL A 284 32.72 -1.02 -11.23
C VAL A 284 31.69 -0.05 -11.81
N SER A 285 30.65 -0.57 -12.47
CA SER A 285 29.62 0.25 -13.14
C SER A 285 28.23 -0.38 -13.06
N SER A 286 27.20 0.44 -12.92
CA SER A 286 25.76 0.11 -12.96
C SER A 286 25.01 0.72 -14.15
N GLY A 287 25.68 1.47 -15.03
CA GLY A 287 25.06 2.20 -16.15
C GLY A 287 25.31 3.72 -16.08
N GLY A 288 25.55 4.25 -14.89
CA GLY A 288 26.02 5.61 -14.63
C GLY A 288 27.54 5.75 -14.56
N ASP A 289 28.00 6.76 -13.81
CA ASP A 289 29.43 7.04 -13.62
C ASP A 289 30.12 5.89 -12.86
N PRO A 290 31.17 5.28 -13.42
CA PRO A 290 31.83 4.15 -12.78
C PRO A 290 32.74 4.58 -11.62
N VAL A 291 32.94 3.67 -10.68
CA VAL A 291 33.90 3.82 -9.58
C VAL A 291 35.07 2.85 -9.76
N VAL A 292 36.26 3.24 -9.32
CA VAL A 292 37.49 2.47 -9.52
C VAL A 292 38.16 2.19 -8.18
N GLN A 293 38.52 0.94 -7.94
CA GLN A 293 39.42 0.53 -6.87
C GLN A 293 40.74 0.03 -7.47
N SER A 294 41.87 0.42 -6.88
CA SER A 294 43.20 0.03 -7.36
C SER A 294 44.14 -0.47 -6.27
N TRP A 295 45.05 -1.35 -6.65
CA TRP A 295 46.14 -1.87 -5.86
C TRP A 295 47.46 -1.78 -6.61
N ILE A 296 48.54 -1.66 -5.84
CA ILE A 296 49.92 -1.82 -6.26
C ILE A 296 50.45 -3.08 -5.59
N VAL A 297 50.98 -4.00 -6.37
CA VAL A 297 51.67 -5.20 -5.87
C VAL A 297 53.16 -4.96 -5.98
N GLY A 298 53.78 -4.66 -4.83
CA GLY A 298 55.23 -4.69 -4.70
C GLY A 298 55.71 -6.14 -4.75
N LYS A 299 56.70 -6.40 -5.60
CA LYS A 299 57.27 -7.73 -5.78
C LYS A 299 58.51 -7.89 -4.90
N MET A 300 58.57 -9.00 -4.19
CA MET A 300 59.81 -9.44 -3.56
C MET A 300 60.53 -10.39 -4.52
N LEU A 301 61.81 -10.12 -4.76
CA LEU A 301 62.68 -10.97 -5.56
C LEU A 301 62.72 -12.39 -4.99
N LYS A 302 62.51 -13.39 -5.85
CA LYS A 302 62.70 -14.79 -5.45
C LYS A 302 64.18 -15.00 -5.14
N GLY A 303 64.49 -15.36 -3.89
CA GLY A 303 65.87 -15.48 -3.41
C GLY A 303 66.41 -14.26 -2.67
N ASP A 304 65.68 -13.14 -2.58
CA ASP A 304 65.99 -12.07 -1.63
C ASP A 304 65.43 -12.47 -0.26
N PHE A 305 66.27 -13.10 0.55
CA PHE A 305 65.88 -13.67 1.83
C PHE A 305 65.98 -12.65 2.96
N ASP A 306 66.68 -11.54 2.76
CA ASP A 306 66.86 -10.48 3.75
C ASP A 306 66.00 -9.22 3.52
N GLY A 307 65.31 -9.15 2.37
CA GLY A 307 64.33 -8.13 2.02
C GLY A 307 64.95 -6.79 1.64
N ASN A 308 66.20 -6.79 1.18
CA ASN A 308 66.92 -5.58 0.77
C ASN A 308 66.71 -5.21 -0.70
N ASN A 309 65.85 -5.95 -1.41
CA ASN A 309 65.59 -5.88 -2.84
C ASN A 309 66.82 -6.16 -3.71
N LEU A 310 67.76 -7.02 -3.31
CA LEU A 310 68.91 -7.42 -4.11
C LEU A 310 69.22 -8.90 -3.83
N VAL A 311 69.14 -9.78 -4.82
CA VAL A 311 69.54 -11.18 -4.62
C VAL A 311 71.06 -11.30 -4.72
N ASN A 312 71.77 -11.29 -3.59
CA ASN A 312 73.21 -11.18 -3.58
C ASN A 312 73.89 -12.12 -2.57
N LEU A 313 75.15 -11.82 -2.24
CA LEU A 313 75.94 -12.63 -1.32
C LEU A 313 75.32 -12.73 0.08
N SER A 314 74.60 -11.70 0.57
CA SER A 314 73.90 -11.75 1.86
C SER A 314 72.80 -12.82 1.86
N ASP A 315 72.07 -12.94 0.75
CA ASP A 315 71.05 -13.97 0.56
C ASP A 315 71.66 -15.36 0.40
N PHE A 316 72.77 -15.47 -0.33
CA PHE A 316 73.50 -16.73 -0.44
C PHE A 316 73.98 -17.21 0.93
N ILE A 317 74.48 -16.31 1.77
CA ILE A 317 74.89 -16.64 3.14
C ILE A 317 73.68 -17.14 3.93
N SER A 318 72.53 -16.48 3.82
CA SER A 318 71.28 -16.90 4.46
C SER A 318 70.82 -18.28 3.99
N PHE A 319 70.92 -18.56 2.68
CA PHE A 319 70.60 -19.87 2.10
C PHE A 319 71.52 -20.99 2.61
N VAL A 320 72.83 -20.76 2.64
CA VAL A 320 73.81 -21.76 3.09
C VAL A 320 73.60 -22.15 4.56
N GLN A 321 73.11 -21.24 5.40
CA GLN A 321 72.84 -21.52 6.82
C GLN A 321 71.77 -22.61 7.03
N VAL A 322 70.86 -22.77 6.07
CA VAL A 322 69.76 -23.74 6.12
C VAL A 322 69.89 -24.85 5.08
N PHE A 323 71.02 -24.92 4.36
CA PHE A 323 71.24 -25.94 3.34
C PHE A 323 71.25 -27.35 3.93
N ASN A 324 70.69 -28.30 3.18
CA ASN A 324 70.49 -29.70 3.54
C ASN A 324 69.56 -29.93 4.75
N THR A 325 68.65 -28.98 5.01
CA THR A 325 67.54 -29.14 5.96
C THR A 325 66.29 -29.63 5.23
N ARG A 326 65.38 -30.29 5.96
CA ARG A 326 64.07 -30.73 5.44
C ARG A 326 62.95 -30.40 6.42
N ALA A 327 61.71 -30.45 5.94
CA ALA A 327 60.54 -30.27 6.81
C ALA A 327 60.60 -31.16 8.06
N GLY A 328 60.62 -30.53 9.23
CA GLY A 328 60.78 -31.18 10.53
C GLY A 328 62.12 -30.92 11.22
N ASP A 329 63.14 -30.41 10.51
CA ASP A 329 64.40 -30.00 11.12
C ASP A 329 64.25 -28.65 11.86
N PRO A 330 64.95 -28.42 13.00
CA PRO A 330 64.82 -27.19 13.79
C PRO A 330 65.20 -25.89 13.06
N THR A 331 65.99 -26.01 11.99
CA THR A 331 66.51 -24.89 11.20
C THR A 331 65.89 -24.83 9.80
N PHE A 332 64.91 -25.68 9.50
CA PHE A 332 64.22 -25.62 8.22
C PHE A 332 63.30 -24.40 8.17
N GLU A 333 63.44 -23.62 7.11
CA GLU A 333 62.60 -22.47 6.82
C GLU A 333 62.08 -22.61 5.38
N SER A 334 60.76 -22.67 5.21
CA SER A 334 60.13 -22.94 3.91
C SER A 334 60.41 -21.89 2.84
N LYS A 335 60.79 -20.67 3.22
CA LYS A 335 61.16 -19.61 2.27
C LYS A 335 62.40 -19.95 1.43
N PHE A 336 63.24 -20.89 1.89
CA PHE A 336 64.44 -21.33 1.17
C PHE A 336 64.22 -22.60 0.32
N ASP A 337 63.07 -23.27 0.45
CA ASP A 337 62.63 -24.37 -0.41
C ASP A 337 61.98 -23.79 -1.68
N LEU A 338 62.83 -23.32 -2.59
CA LEU A 338 62.45 -22.58 -3.78
C LEU A 338 61.77 -23.47 -4.84
N ASN A 339 61.92 -24.80 -4.75
CA ASN A 339 61.29 -25.76 -5.66
C ASN A 339 60.08 -26.51 -5.04
N GLY A 340 59.81 -26.33 -3.75
CA GLY A 340 58.62 -26.82 -3.05
C GLY A 340 58.63 -28.31 -2.74
N ASN A 341 59.80 -28.96 -2.66
CA ASN A 341 59.91 -30.40 -2.42
C ASN A 341 60.01 -30.77 -0.93
N ASN A 342 59.86 -29.81 -0.03
CA ASN A 342 60.01 -29.89 1.43
C ASN A 342 61.46 -30.17 1.91
N SER A 343 62.45 -29.80 1.10
CA SER A 343 63.89 -29.89 1.37
C SER A 343 64.55 -28.59 0.90
N VAL A 344 65.62 -28.17 1.56
CA VAL A 344 66.48 -27.07 1.07
C VAL A 344 67.78 -27.72 0.60
N ASP A 345 67.90 -28.00 -0.69
CA ASP A 345 69.03 -28.76 -1.23
C ASP A 345 69.58 -28.16 -2.54
N LEU A 346 70.33 -28.98 -3.29
CA LEU A 346 70.95 -28.54 -4.53
C LEU A 346 69.90 -28.10 -5.57
N GLY A 347 68.69 -28.65 -5.55
CA GLY A 347 67.59 -28.22 -6.38
C GLY A 347 67.21 -26.77 -6.12
N ASP A 348 67.11 -26.39 -4.85
CA ASP A 348 66.82 -25.01 -4.43
C ASP A 348 67.98 -24.07 -4.70
N PHE A 349 69.22 -24.55 -4.57
CA PHE A 349 70.39 -23.76 -4.94
C PHE A 349 70.39 -23.43 -6.44
N ILE A 350 70.08 -24.41 -7.30
CA ILE A 350 69.98 -24.19 -8.74
C ILE A 350 68.87 -23.18 -9.04
N GLU A 351 67.76 -23.22 -8.30
CA GLU A 351 66.69 -22.26 -8.42
C GLU A 351 67.14 -20.86 -7.97
N PHE A 352 67.82 -20.74 -6.83
CA PHE A 352 68.36 -19.49 -6.29
C PHE A 352 69.34 -18.81 -7.25
N VAL A 353 70.25 -19.57 -7.87
CA VAL A 353 71.26 -19.04 -8.80
C VAL A 353 70.64 -18.39 -10.04
N LYS A 354 69.41 -18.78 -10.43
CA LYS A 354 68.69 -18.11 -11.53
C LYS A 354 68.40 -16.65 -11.24
N TYR A 355 68.28 -16.30 -9.96
CA TYR A 355 67.95 -14.97 -9.48
C TYR A 355 69.17 -14.22 -8.93
N PHE A 356 70.31 -14.88 -8.73
CA PHE A 356 71.50 -14.27 -8.15
C PHE A 356 72.07 -13.15 -9.03
N GLY A 357 72.26 -11.97 -8.43
CA GLY A 357 72.72 -10.76 -9.09
C GLY A 357 71.60 -9.91 -9.71
N LEU A 358 70.33 -10.29 -9.53
CA LEU A 358 69.20 -9.43 -9.88
C LEU A 358 69.10 -8.24 -8.90
N PRO A 359 68.81 -7.03 -9.41
CA PRO A 359 68.70 -5.80 -8.63
C PRO A 359 67.36 -5.64 -7.94
#